data_AF-A0A726QBA6-F1
#
_entry.id   AF-A0A726QBA6-F1
#
_cell.length_a   1.000
_cell.length_b   1.000
_cell.length_c   1.000
_cell.angle_alpha   90.00
_cell.angle_beta   90.00
_cell.angle_gamma   90.00
#
_symmetry.space_group_name_H-M   'P 1'
#
loop_
_entity.id
_entity.type
_entity.pdbx_description
1 polymer ?
#
loop_
_entity_poly.entity_id
_entity_poly.type
_entity_poly.pdbx_seq_one_letter_code
_entity_poly.pdbx_strand_id
1 'polypeptide(L)'
;MPSPRIRKMSLSRALDKYLKTVSVHKKGHQQEFYRSNVIKRYPIALRNMDEITTVDIATYRDVRLAEINPRTGKPITGNTVRLELALLSSLFNIARVEWGTCRTNPVELVRKPKVSSGRDRRLTSSEERRLSRY
;
A
#
# COMPACT_ATOMS: atom_id res chain seq x y z
N MET A 1 -31.77 -16.72 -3.50
CA MET A 1 -31.01 -16.88 -2.25
C MET A 1 -30.65 -15.50 -1.70
N PRO A 2 -30.85 -15.21 -0.41
CA PRO A 2 -30.43 -13.92 0.16
C PRO A 2 -28.90 -13.82 0.08
N SER A 3 -28.41 -12.74 -0.52
CA SER A 3 -26.98 -12.50 -0.62
C SER A 3 -26.38 -12.35 0.78
N PRO A 4 -25.23 -12.97 1.10
CA PRO A 4 -24.63 -12.88 2.43
C PRO A 4 -24.45 -11.41 2.83
N ARG A 5 -24.91 -11.06 4.03
CA ARG A 5 -24.83 -9.70 4.57
C ARG A 5 -23.36 -9.30 4.70
N ILE A 6 -23.00 -8.17 4.10
CA ILE A 6 -21.63 -7.65 4.20
C ILE A 6 -21.44 -7.02 5.57
N ARG A 7 -20.36 -7.37 6.26
CA ARG A 7 -19.99 -6.74 7.53
C ARG A 7 -19.42 -5.35 7.25
N LYS A 8 -20.06 -4.31 7.79
CA LYS A 8 -19.56 -2.94 7.68
C LYS A 8 -18.28 -2.76 8.51
N MET A 9 -17.24 -2.25 7.86
CA MET A 9 -15.95 -1.94 8.47
C MET A 9 -15.25 -0.87 7.64
N SER A 10 -14.77 0.20 8.28
CA SER A 10 -13.96 1.21 7.61
C SER A 10 -12.59 0.68 7.20
N LEU A 11 -12.02 1.24 6.14
CA LEU A 11 -10.67 0.88 5.69
C LEU A 11 -9.62 1.12 6.78
N SER A 12 -9.75 2.21 7.56
CA SER A 12 -8.84 2.50 8.68
C SER A 12 -8.85 1.36 9.72
N ARG A 13 -10.04 0.90 10.13
CA ARG A 13 -10.18 -0.22 11.07
C ARG A 13 -9.69 -1.53 10.46
N ALA A 14 -9.92 -1.74 9.17
CA ALA A 14 -9.43 -2.90 8.44
C ALA A 14 -7.90 -2.97 8.44
N LEU A 15 -7.24 -1.84 8.18
CA LEU A 15 -5.78 -1.71 8.24
C LEU A 15 -5.24 -2.02 9.65
N ASP A 16 -5.89 -1.53 10.71
CA ASP A 16 -5.51 -1.88 12.09
C ASP A 16 -5.63 -3.37 12.37
N LYS A 17 -6.74 -3.98 11.97
CA LYS A 17 -6.95 -5.41 12.12
C LYS A 17 -5.88 -6.20 11.37
N TYR A 18 -5.62 -5.84 10.10
CA TYR A 18 -4.62 -6.48 9.26
C TYR A 18 -3.23 -6.42 9.87
N LEU A 19 -2.84 -5.25 10.41
CA LEU A 19 -1.55 -5.09 11.06
C LEU A 19 -1.39 -6.02 12.26
N LYS A 20 -2.43 -6.15 13.07
CA LYS A 20 -2.43 -6.97 14.29
C LYS A 20 -2.52 -8.47 14.03
N THR A 21 -3.19 -8.91 12.97
CA THR A 21 -3.48 -10.34 12.77
C THR A 21 -2.72 -10.98 11.62
N VAL A 22 -2.28 -10.20 10.62
CA VAL A 22 -1.65 -10.73 9.40
C VAL A 22 -0.22 -10.21 9.27
N SER A 23 -0.07 -8.88 9.30
CA SER A 23 1.21 -8.22 9.05
C SER A 23 2.26 -8.58 10.10
N VAL A 24 1.86 -8.78 11.36
CA VAL A 24 2.75 -9.10 12.49
C VAL A 24 3.64 -10.33 12.22
N HIS A 25 3.18 -11.26 11.40
CA HIS A 25 3.91 -12.47 11.03
C HIS A 25 4.84 -12.27 9.82
N LYS A 26 4.88 -11.08 9.22
CA LYS A 26 5.70 -10.78 8.05
C LYS A 26 6.99 -10.09 8.44
N LYS A 27 8.09 -10.44 7.75
CA LYS A 27 9.35 -9.69 7.80
C LYS A 27 9.16 -8.20 7.50
N GLY A 28 8.18 -7.88 6.64
CA GLY A 28 7.84 -6.52 6.21
C GLY A 28 6.89 -5.74 7.15
N HIS A 29 6.62 -6.24 8.36
CA HIS A 29 5.60 -5.68 9.26
C HIS A 29 5.77 -4.18 9.49
N GLN A 30 6.99 -3.76 9.85
CA GLN A 30 7.28 -2.37 10.17
C GLN A 30 7.03 -1.45 8.96
N GLN A 31 7.40 -1.90 7.75
CA GLN A 31 7.17 -1.11 6.54
C GLN A 31 5.67 -1.05 6.19
N GLU A 32 4.92 -2.14 6.40
CA GLU A 32 3.46 -2.13 6.25
C GLU A 32 2.78 -1.21 7.29
N PHE A 33 3.26 -1.17 8.53
CA PHE A 33 2.80 -0.23 9.56
C PHE A 33 2.93 1.22 9.11
N TYR A 34 4.11 1.63 8.61
CA TYR A 34 4.30 2.98 8.11
C TYR A 34 3.40 3.30 6.91
N ARG A 35 3.24 2.37 5.95
CA ARG A 35 2.34 2.56 4.80
C ARG A 35 0.88 2.69 5.22
N SER A 36 0.44 1.86 6.17
CA SER A 36 -0.90 1.94 6.76
C SER A 36 -1.16 3.33 7.35
N ASN A 37 -0.21 3.86 8.14
CA ASN A 37 -0.33 5.20 8.72
C ASN A 37 -0.33 6.33 7.69
N VAL A 38 0.29 6.13 6.52
CA VAL A 38 0.17 7.08 5.40
C VAL A 38 -1.22 7.00 4.79
N ILE A 39 -1.69 5.80 4.41
CA ILE A 39 -3.01 5.58 3.80
C ILE A 39 -4.13 6.15 4.68
N LYS A 40 -4.02 5.99 6.00
CA LYS A 40 -5.02 6.48 6.97
C LYS A 40 -5.21 7.99 7.01
N ARG A 41 -4.28 8.77 6.45
CA ARG A 41 -4.39 10.24 6.37
C ARG A 41 -5.32 10.70 5.25
N TYR A 42 -5.72 9.79 4.37
CA TYR A 42 -6.54 10.12 3.19
C TYR A 42 -8.02 9.80 3.43
N PRO A 43 -8.95 10.52 2.77
CA PRO A 43 -10.39 10.31 2.93
C PRO A 43 -10.86 8.87 2.67
N ILE A 44 -10.15 8.13 1.80
CA ILE A 44 -10.45 6.72 1.51
C ILE A 44 -10.42 5.84 2.76
N ALA A 45 -9.64 6.19 3.77
CA ALA A 45 -9.54 5.45 5.03
C ALA A 45 -10.82 5.49 5.87
N LEU A 46 -11.64 6.53 5.70
CA LEU A 46 -12.90 6.70 6.42
C LEU A 46 -14.06 5.93 5.78
N ARG A 47 -13.94 5.54 4.51
CA ARG A 47 -14.98 4.80 3.78
C ARG A 47 -15.05 3.34 4.23
N ASN A 48 -16.25 2.75 4.14
CA ASN A 48 -16.40 1.32 4.38
C ASN A 48 -15.78 0.52 3.25
N MET A 49 -15.21 -0.65 3.58
CA MET A 49 -14.52 -1.50 2.62
C MET A 49 -15.40 -1.92 1.43
N ASP A 50 -16.70 -2.07 1.62
CA ASP A 50 -17.65 -2.46 0.58
C ASP A 50 -18.10 -1.32 -0.33
N GLU A 51 -17.83 -0.07 0.08
CA GLU A 51 -18.13 1.14 -0.69
C GLU A 51 -16.92 1.64 -1.49
N ILE A 52 -15.74 1.06 -1.30
CA ILE A 52 -14.51 1.48 -1.99
C ILE A 52 -14.49 0.89 -3.39
N THR A 53 -14.43 1.77 -4.38
CA THR A 53 -14.41 1.42 -5.80
C THR A 53 -12.98 1.47 -6.38
N THR A 54 -12.83 0.95 -7.59
CA THR A 54 -11.58 1.08 -8.37
C THR A 54 -11.20 2.54 -8.62
N VAL A 55 -12.20 3.42 -8.79
CA VAL A 55 -12.04 4.87 -8.99
C VAL A 55 -11.46 5.52 -7.73
N ASP A 56 -11.90 5.11 -6.55
CA ASP A 56 -11.38 5.64 -5.28
C ASP A 56 -9.90 5.27 -5.10
N ILE A 57 -9.53 4.03 -5.42
CA ILE A 57 -8.14 3.57 -5.38
C ILE A 57 -7.27 4.29 -6.42
N ALA A 58 -7.80 4.52 -7.63
CA ALA A 58 -7.11 5.29 -8.67
C ALA A 58 -6.91 6.75 -8.24
N THR A 59 -7.93 7.36 -7.63
CA THR A 59 -7.86 8.72 -7.09
C THR A 59 -6.79 8.81 -6.00
N TYR A 60 -6.76 7.86 -5.06
CA TYR A 60 -5.71 7.76 -4.05
C TYR A 60 -4.32 7.67 -4.69
N ARG A 61 -4.15 6.80 -5.70
CA ARG A 61 -2.87 6.64 -6.43
C ARG A 61 -2.42 7.96 -7.04
N ASP A 62 -3.31 8.66 -7.73
CA ASP A 62 -2.98 9.87 -8.48
C ASP A 62 -2.66 11.04 -7.56
N VAL A 63 -3.45 11.23 -6.49
CA VAL A 63 -3.16 12.20 -5.44
C VAL A 63 -1.78 11.93 -4.83
N ARG A 64 -1.51 10.67 -4.48
CA ARG A 64 -0.26 10.30 -3.82
C ARG A 64 0.97 10.49 -4.71
N LEU A 65 0.84 10.27 -6.02
CA LEU A 65 1.91 10.53 -7.00
C LEU A 65 2.20 12.02 -7.22
N ALA A 66 1.20 12.89 -7.03
CA ALA A 66 1.35 14.33 -7.18
C ALA A 66 2.03 15.00 -5.96
N GLU A 67 2.16 14.28 -4.84
CA GLU A 67 2.71 14.83 -3.61
C GLU A 67 4.23 14.86 -3.57
N ILE A 68 4.74 15.78 -2.73
CA ILE A 68 6.14 15.88 -2.37
C ILE A 68 6.37 15.20 -1.02
N ASN A 69 7.41 14.38 -0.93
CA ASN A 69 7.85 13.81 0.34
C ASN A 69 8.39 14.93 1.24
N PRO A 70 7.77 15.20 2.40
CA PRO A 70 8.16 16.33 3.24
C PRO A 70 9.58 16.18 3.83
N ARG A 71 10.07 14.94 3.97
CA ARG A 71 11.41 14.68 4.52
C ARG A 71 12.52 14.86 3.50
N THR A 72 12.25 14.55 2.23
CA THR A 72 13.29 14.57 1.18
C THR A 72 13.14 15.72 0.19
N GLY A 73 12.01 16.45 0.22
CA GLY A 73 11.70 17.50 -0.76
C GLY A 73 11.55 17.00 -2.20
N LYS A 74 11.37 15.68 -2.39
CA LYS A 74 11.30 15.04 -3.71
C LYS A 74 9.88 14.51 -3.98
N PRO A 75 9.43 14.45 -5.24
CA PRO A 75 8.18 13.79 -5.58
C PRO A 75 8.10 12.36 -5.03
N ILE A 76 6.91 11.95 -4.61
CA ILE A 76 6.67 10.56 -4.20
C ILE A 76 6.92 9.64 -5.39
N THR A 77 7.78 8.65 -5.20
CA THR A 77 8.13 7.73 -6.28
C THR A 77 7.00 6.75 -6.60
N GLY A 78 6.91 6.33 -7.86
CA GLY A 78 5.95 5.31 -8.28
C GLY A 78 6.08 3.99 -7.52
N ASN A 79 7.30 3.62 -7.10
CA ASN A 79 7.52 2.42 -6.30
C ASN A 79 6.91 2.53 -4.89
N THR A 80 6.93 3.72 -4.27
CA THR A 80 6.27 3.96 -2.97
C THR A 80 4.77 3.68 -3.08
N VAL A 81 4.10 4.31 -4.06
CA VAL A 81 2.66 4.15 -4.28
C VAL A 81 2.32 2.70 -4.65
N ARG A 82 3.17 2.05 -5.47
CA ARG A 82 2.99 0.63 -5.82
C ARG A 82 3.01 -0.29 -4.60
N LEU A 83 3.86 -0.02 -3.60
CA LEU A 83 3.93 -0.80 -2.37
C LEU A 83 2.75 -0.52 -1.43
N GLU A 84 2.23 0.71 -1.41
CA GLU A 84 0.97 1.04 -0.72
C GLU A 84 -0.22 0.31 -1.37
N LEU A 85 -0.30 0.29 -2.71
CA LEU A 85 -1.31 -0.48 -3.45
C LEU A 85 -1.16 -1.99 -3.21
N ALA A 86 0.06 -2.51 -3.09
CA ALA A 86 0.28 -3.92 -2.77
C ALA A 86 -0.26 -4.30 -1.37
N LEU A 87 -0.05 -3.42 -0.37
CA LEU A 87 -0.63 -3.59 0.96
C LEU A 87 -2.16 -3.60 0.90
N LEU A 88 -2.76 -2.62 0.22
CA LEU A 88 -4.22 -2.56 0.04
C LEU A 88 -4.76 -3.81 -0.66
N SER A 89 -4.10 -4.27 -1.73
CA SER A 89 -4.52 -5.48 -2.44
C SER A 89 -4.51 -6.71 -1.52
N SER A 90 -3.48 -6.87 -0.68
CA SER A 90 -3.42 -7.99 0.26
C SER A 90 -4.50 -7.88 1.35
N LEU A 91 -4.74 -6.67 1.85
CA LEU A 91 -5.83 -6.38 2.78
C LEU A 91 -7.19 -6.76 2.21
N PHE A 92 -7.52 -6.29 1.00
CA PHE A 92 -8.82 -6.57 0.35
C PHE A 92 -9.02 -8.05 0.04
N ASN A 93 -7.96 -8.78 -0.29
CA ASN A 93 -8.04 -10.23 -0.48
C ASN A 93 -8.43 -10.96 0.81
N ILE A 94 -7.81 -10.62 1.95
CA ILE A 94 -8.17 -11.22 3.24
C ILE A 94 -9.55 -10.75 3.69
N ALA A 95 -9.87 -9.47 3.49
CA ALA A 95 -11.17 -8.91 3.85
C ALA A 95 -12.34 -9.59 3.12
N ARG A 96 -12.15 -9.94 1.84
CA ARG A 96 -13.12 -10.69 1.04
C ARG A 96 -13.25 -12.14 1.49
N VAL A 97 -12.13 -12.82 1.71
CA VAL A 97 -12.12 -14.27 1.96
C VAL A 97 -12.45 -14.62 3.42
N GLU A 98 -11.87 -13.89 4.37
CA GLU A 98 -11.93 -14.27 5.78
C GLU A 98 -12.85 -13.37 6.61
N TRP A 99 -13.02 -12.09 6.24
CA TRP A 99 -13.74 -11.14 7.09
C TRP A 99 -15.16 -10.81 6.62
N GLY A 100 -15.48 -11.08 5.35
CA GLY A 100 -16.77 -10.79 4.76
C GLY A 100 -17.11 -9.29 4.72
N THR A 101 -16.10 -8.42 4.64
CA THR A 101 -16.27 -6.95 4.70
C THR A 101 -16.24 -6.28 3.34
N CYS A 102 -15.93 -7.03 2.28
CA CYS A 102 -16.04 -6.60 0.89
C CYS A 102 -16.26 -7.82 -0.01
N ARG A 103 -16.80 -7.62 -1.22
CA ARG A 103 -17.06 -8.71 -2.18
C ARG A 103 -15.95 -8.87 -3.21
N THR A 104 -15.25 -7.80 -3.53
CA THR A 104 -14.22 -7.76 -4.56
C THR A 104 -12.99 -7.03 -4.04
N ASN A 105 -11.88 -7.21 -4.73
CA ASN A 105 -10.67 -6.43 -4.49
C ASN A 105 -10.61 -5.29 -5.52
N PRO A 106 -10.91 -4.03 -5.13
CA PRO A 106 -10.91 -2.91 -6.06
C PRO A 106 -9.50 -2.53 -6.56
N VAL A 107 -8.44 -3.07 -5.96
CA VAL A 107 -7.07 -2.76 -6.35
C VAL A 107 -6.60 -3.55 -7.57
N GLU A 108 -7.19 -4.71 -7.84
CA GLU A 108 -6.76 -5.60 -8.95
C GLU A 108 -6.88 -4.95 -10.33
N LEU A 109 -7.90 -4.12 -10.52
CA LEU A 109 -8.18 -3.46 -11.80
C LEU A 109 -7.45 -2.12 -11.97
N VAL A 110 -6.78 -1.63 -10.93
CA VAL A 110 -6.09 -0.34 -10.97
C VAL A 110 -4.73 -0.48 -11.64
N ARG A 111 -4.51 0.33 -12.69
CA ARG A 111 -3.19 0.44 -13.33
C ARG A 111 -2.15 0.92 -12.32
N LYS A 112 -1.11 0.13 -12.12
CA LYS A 112 -0.02 0.44 -11.18
C LYS A 112 0.94 1.47 -11.80
N PRO A 113 1.56 2.35 -11.00
CA PRO A 113 2.58 3.26 -11.50
C PRO A 113 3.74 2.51 -12.17
N LYS A 114 4.34 3.11 -13.20
CA LYS A 114 5.52 2.53 -13.87
C LYS A 114 6.66 2.37 -12.86
N VAL A 115 7.34 1.23 -12.96
CA VAL A 115 8.56 0.98 -12.17
C VAL A 115 9.66 1.87 -12.74
N SER A 116 10.36 2.63 -11.88
CA SER A 116 11.54 3.39 -12.29
C SER A 116 12.64 2.44 -12.76
N SER A 117 13.55 2.90 -13.63
CA SER A 117 14.72 2.09 -13.98
C SER A 117 15.43 1.64 -12.70
N GLY A 118 15.82 0.36 -12.67
CA GLY A 118 16.60 -0.18 -11.56
C GLY A 118 17.91 0.56 -11.39
N ARG A 119 18.56 0.36 -10.23
CA ARG A 119 19.96 0.77 -10.09
C ARG A 119 20.82 -0.33 -10.69
N ASP A 120 21.36 -0.08 -11.88
CA ASP A 120 22.24 -1.05 -12.56
C ASP A 120 23.73 -0.78 -12.31
N ARG A 121 24.05 0.36 -11.69
CA ARG A 121 25.42 0.73 -11.33
C ARG A 121 25.91 -0.10 -10.13
N ARG A 122 26.95 -0.91 -10.35
CA ARG A 122 27.72 -1.58 -9.29
C ARG A 122 28.91 -0.73 -8.87
N LEU A 123 29.42 -0.98 -7.66
CA LEU A 123 30.70 -0.43 -7.20
C LEU A 123 31.81 -0.92 -8.13
N THR A 124 32.69 -0.01 -8.55
CA THR A 124 33.93 -0.43 -9.21
C THR A 124 34.95 -0.89 -8.18
N SER A 125 35.93 -1.70 -8.59
CA SER A 125 36.99 -2.17 -7.69
C SER A 125 37.81 -1.05 -7.06
N SER A 126 37.85 0.15 -7.67
CA SER A 126 38.52 1.32 -7.12
C SER A 126 37.66 2.08 -6.10
N GLU A 127 36.34 2.10 -6.28
CA GLU A 127 35.40 2.61 -5.28
C GLU A 127 35.36 1.72 -4.04
N GLU A 128 35.30 0.40 -4.25
CA GLU A 128 35.35 -0.60 -3.17
C GLU A 128 36.63 -0.45 -2.33
N ARG A 129 37.80 -0.37 -2.97
CA ARG A 129 39.09 -0.17 -2.29
C ARG A 129 39.19 1.13 -1.49
N ARG A 130 38.42 2.16 -1.86
CA ARG A 130 38.39 3.44 -1.12
C ARG A 130 37.43 3.37 0.08
N LEU A 131 36.33 2.64 -0.04
CA LEU A 131 35.35 2.47 1.04
C LEU A 131 35.81 1.46 2.11
N SER A 132 36.62 0.46 1.74
CA SER A 132 37.10 -0.60 2.65
C SER A 132 38.37 -0.26 3.43
N ARG A 133 38.91 0.96 3.28
CA ARG A 133 40.15 1.40 3.94
C ARG A 133 39.94 2.05 5.32
N TYR A 134 38.78 1.85 5.92
CA TYR A 134 38.44 2.16 7.32
C TYR A 134 37.93 0.89 8.00
#